data_AF-A0A956XA30-F1
#
_entry.id   AF-A0A956XA30-F1
#
_cell.length_a   1.000
_cell.length_b   1.000
_cell.length_c   1.000
_cell.angle_alpha   90.00
_cell.angle_beta   90.00
_cell.angle_gamma   90.00
#
_symmetry.space_group_name_H-M   'P 1'
#
loop_
_entity.id
_entity.type
_entity.pdbx_description
1 polymer ?
#
loop_
_entity_poly.entity_id
_entity_poly.type
_entity_poly.pdbx_seq_one_letter_code
_entity_poly.pdbx_strand_id
1 'polypeptide(L)'
;MVTSKKWIFGLFSILVAVALFFGVRPQNCANGICAEHRPDAPTYGVPGAYPVGSRVLQMAQEPHLELPIWYPAVAGAGESSAQPYQIKLPAVGALTIATDASYAVPDAAYDLASGPYPLVVLSPGFAMSASSYGWLAEHLASYGFVVLAV
;
A
#
# COMPACT_ATOMS: atom_id res chain seq x y z
N MET A 1 -42.52 -13.92 -37.53
CA MET A 1 -41.65 -14.89 -36.82
C MET A 1 -40.26 -14.25 -36.58
N VAL A 2 -40.15 -13.12 -35.86
CA VAL A 2 -38.87 -12.41 -35.57
C VAL A 2 -38.96 -11.62 -34.24
N THR A 3 -39.56 -12.20 -33.19
CA THR A 3 -39.74 -11.50 -31.89
C THR A 3 -39.01 -12.17 -30.73
N SER A 4 -38.74 -13.48 -30.78
CA SER A 4 -38.09 -14.18 -29.65
C SER A 4 -36.60 -13.85 -29.51
N LYS A 5 -35.90 -13.51 -30.60
CA LYS A 5 -34.45 -13.27 -30.57
C LYS A 5 -34.06 -12.00 -29.82
N LYS A 6 -34.88 -10.94 -29.90
CA LYS A 6 -34.61 -9.65 -29.21
C LYS A 6 -34.74 -9.77 -27.69
N TRP A 7 -35.65 -10.61 -27.22
CA TRP A 7 -35.86 -10.83 -25.78
C TRP A 7 -34.68 -11.58 -25.14
N ILE A 8 -34.11 -12.56 -25.85
CA ILE A 8 -32.93 -13.31 -25.39
C ILE A 8 -31.69 -12.39 -25.24
N PHE A 9 -31.46 -11.48 -26.19
CA PHE A 9 -30.36 -10.50 -26.09
C PHE A 9 -30.55 -9.50 -24.94
N GLY A 10 -31.80 -9.08 -24.68
CA GLY A 10 -32.12 -8.21 -23.55
C GLY A 10 -31.87 -8.90 -22.21
N LEU A 11 -32.32 -10.16 -22.07
CA LEU A 11 -32.12 -10.96 -20.86
C LEU A 11 -30.64 -11.24 -20.60
N PHE A 12 -29.88 -11.56 -21.66
CA PHE A 12 -28.44 -11.77 -21.54
C PHE A 12 -27.70 -10.49 -21.14
N SER A 13 -28.05 -9.33 -21.70
CA SER A 13 -27.44 -8.05 -21.33
C SER A 13 -27.74 -7.65 -19.89
N ILE A 14 -28.97 -7.90 -19.41
CA ILE A 14 -29.33 -7.67 -18.01
C ILE A 14 -28.54 -8.61 -17.09
N LEU A 15 -28.39 -9.88 -17.47
CA LEU A 15 -27.67 -10.87 -16.67
C LEU A 15 -26.17 -10.54 -16.59
N VAL A 16 -25.58 -10.05 -17.68
CA VAL A 16 -24.20 -9.51 -17.71
C VAL A 16 -24.09 -8.25 -16.84
N ALA A 17 -25.03 -7.31 -16.94
CA ALA A 17 -25.02 -6.10 -16.12
C ALA A 17 -25.13 -6.42 -14.63
N VAL A 18 -26.01 -7.37 -14.26
CA VAL A 18 -26.17 -7.88 -12.89
C VAL A 18 -24.89 -8.59 -12.44
N ALA A 19 -24.29 -9.45 -13.26
CA ALA A 19 -23.04 -10.13 -12.92
C ALA A 19 -21.88 -9.14 -12.72
N LEU A 20 -21.81 -8.07 -13.50
CA LEU A 20 -20.83 -6.99 -13.30
C LEU A 20 -21.13 -6.21 -12.01
N PHE A 21 -22.40 -5.91 -11.74
CA PHE A 21 -22.80 -5.16 -10.55
C PHE A 21 -22.55 -5.94 -9.25
N PHE A 22 -22.79 -7.26 -9.24
CA PHE A 22 -22.51 -8.13 -8.09
C PHE A 22 -21.07 -8.67 -8.06
N GLY A 23 -20.36 -8.63 -9.18
CA GLY A 23 -18.95 -9.02 -9.30
C GLY A 23 -18.00 -7.96 -8.73
N VAL A 24 -18.38 -6.68 -8.76
CA VAL A 24 -17.68 -5.61 -8.05
C VAL A 24 -18.10 -5.65 -6.58
N ARG A 25 -17.55 -6.58 -5.81
CA ARG A 25 -17.65 -6.50 -4.35
C ARG A 25 -16.65 -5.46 -3.86
N PRO A 26 -17.07 -4.41 -3.14
CA PRO A 26 -16.12 -3.58 -2.41
C PRO A 26 -15.32 -4.49 -1.48
N GLN A 27 -13.99 -4.32 -1.44
CA GLN A 27 -13.15 -5.04 -0.49
C GLN A 27 -13.60 -4.68 0.92
N ASN A 28 -14.15 -5.66 1.63
CA ASN A 28 -14.52 -5.49 3.03
C ASN A 28 -13.24 -5.50 3.87
N CYS A 29 -12.72 -4.32 4.14
CA CYS A 29 -11.63 -4.13 5.08
C CYS A 29 -12.16 -4.33 6.50
N ALA A 30 -11.71 -5.39 7.17
CA ALA A 30 -11.90 -5.54 8.61
C ALA A 30 -10.61 -5.08 9.30
N ASN A 31 -10.72 -4.19 10.29
CA ASN A 31 -9.63 -3.77 11.19
C ASN A 31 -8.44 -3.05 10.54
N GLY A 32 -8.66 -2.32 9.44
CA GLY A 32 -7.62 -1.48 8.83
C GLY A 32 -6.57 -2.24 8.01
N ILE A 33 -6.68 -3.57 7.90
CA ILE A 33 -5.80 -4.40 7.08
C ILE A 33 -6.57 -4.76 5.81
N CYS A 34 -6.48 -3.92 4.77
CA CYS A 34 -6.90 -4.34 3.44
C CYS A 34 -5.72 -5.07 2.78
N ALA A 35 -5.22 -6.15 3.38
CA ALA A 35 -4.36 -7.03 2.61
C ALA A 35 -5.23 -7.54 1.46
N GLU A 36 -4.79 -7.30 0.23
CA GLU A 36 -5.20 -8.11 -0.91
C GLU A 36 -4.84 -9.54 -0.53
N HIS A 37 -5.76 -10.26 0.14
CA HIS A 37 -5.53 -11.59 0.66
C HIS A 37 -5.50 -12.50 -0.56
N ARG A 38 -4.33 -12.56 -1.19
CA ARG A 38 -4.00 -13.52 -2.23
C ARG A 38 -3.87 -14.87 -1.52
N PRO A 39 -4.84 -15.79 -1.67
CA PRO A 39 -4.82 -17.05 -0.95
C PRO A 39 -3.64 -17.95 -1.38
N ASP A 40 -2.99 -17.61 -2.49
CA ASP A 40 -1.79 -18.23 -3.05
C ASP A 40 -0.49 -17.46 -2.73
N ALA A 41 -0.55 -16.40 -1.92
CA ALA A 41 0.65 -15.68 -1.53
C ALA A 41 1.65 -16.62 -0.81
N PRO A 42 2.94 -16.60 -1.17
CA PRO A 42 3.97 -17.35 -0.45
C PRO A 42 4.08 -16.85 0.99
N THR A 43 4.78 -17.59 1.85
CA THR A 43 4.89 -17.30 3.30
C THR A 43 5.23 -15.84 3.62
N TYR A 44 6.14 -15.22 2.87
CA TYR A 44 6.54 -13.82 3.03
C TYR A 44 5.91 -12.86 2.01
N GLY A 45 4.90 -13.33 1.26
CA GLY A 45 4.14 -12.50 0.33
C GLY A 45 3.00 -11.73 1.01
N VAL A 46 2.71 -12.02 2.28
CA VAL A 46 1.68 -11.34 3.08
C VAL A 46 2.32 -10.38 4.08
N PRO A 47 1.61 -9.31 4.52
CA PRO A 47 2.08 -8.45 5.60
C PRO A 47 2.38 -9.23 6.88
N GLY A 48 3.37 -8.76 7.65
CA GLY A 48 3.72 -9.32 8.95
C GLY A 48 2.76 -8.91 10.07
N ALA A 49 3.12 -9.24 11.30
CA ALA A 49 2.25 -9.09 12.46
C ALA A 49 2.12 -7.65 13.00
N TYR A 50 3.04 -6.75 12.63
CA TYR A 50 3.06 -5.39 13.16
C TYR A 50 2.24 -4.44 12.29
N PRO A 51 1.33 -3.64 12.90
CA PRO A 51 0.84 -2.42 12.28
C PRO A 51 2.02 -1.51 11.92
N VAL A 52 1.90 -0.73 10.84
CA VAL A 52 2.99 0.12 10.37
C VAL A 52 2.63 1.59 10.54
N GLY A 53 3.55 2.35 11.12
CA GLY A 53 3.53 3.81 11.10
C GLY A 53 4.49 4.35 10.07
N SER A 54 4.22 5.56 9.58
CA SER A 54 5.16 6.28 8.70
C SER A 54 5.33 7.74 9.12
N ARG A 55 6.53 8.27 8.93
CA ARG A 55 6.85 9.70 9.14
C ARG A 55 7.90 10.15 8.14
N VAL A 56 7.98 11.45 7.91
CA VAL A 56 9.12 12.05 7.19
C VAL A 56 9.99 12.77 8.20
N LEU A 57 11.23 12.32 8.34
CA LEU A 57 12.23 13.01 9.13
C LEU A 57 12.91 14.09 8.28
N GLN A 58 13.24 15.21 8.92
CA GLN A 58 14.05 16.27 8.32
C GLN A 58 15.34 16.42 9.11
N MET A 59 16.46 16.57 8.41
CA MET A 59 17.73 16.86 9.05
C MET A 59 17.94 18.37 9.14
N ALA A 60 18.34 18.87 10.32
CA ALA A 60 18.53 20.31 10.52
C ALA A 60 19.61 20.91 9.59
N GLN A 61 20.65 20.13 9.28
CA GLN A 61 21.75 20.53 8.41
C GLN A 61 21.45 20.37 6.91
N GLU A 62 20.48 19.52 6.56
CA GLU A 62 20.08 19.21 5.19
C GLU A 62 18.55 19.24 5.09
N PRO A 63 17.91 20.43 5.22
CA PRO A 63 16.46 20.55 5.29
C PRO A 63 15.75 20.13 3.99
N HIS A 64 16.51 20.02 2.90
CA HIS A 64 16.02 19.54 1.61
C HIS A 64 16.00 18.01 1.49
N LEU A 65 16.66 17.29 2.42
CA LEU A 65 16.68 15.84 2.43
C LEU A 65 15.50 15.33 3.27
N GLU A 66 14.47 14.87 2.58
CA GLU A 66 13.35 14.17 3.20
C GLU A 66 13.73 12.71 3.43
N LEU A 67 13.66 12.29 4.69
CA LEU A 67 14.01 10.93 5.12
C LEU A 67 12.75 10.20 5.61
N PRO A 68 11.95 9.63 4.70
CA PRO A 68 10.79 8.86 5.11
C PRO A 68 11.21 7.62 5.90
N ILE A 69 10.48 7.36 6.98
CA ILE A 69 10.64 6.21 7.86
C ILE A 69 9.36 5.40 7.92
N TRP A 70 9.52 4.09 8.00
CA TRP A 70 8.47 3.11 8.30
C TRP A 70 8.89 2.30 9.50
N TYR A 71 7.95 2.04 10.41
CA TYR A 71 8.26 1.42 11.69
C TYR A 71 7.06 0.65 12.27
N PRO A 72 7.30 -0.33 13.16
CA PRO A 72 6.24 -0.98 13.94
C PRO A 72 5.51 0.04 14.81
N ALA A 73 4.19 0.11 14.64
CA ALA A 73 3.31 1.02 15.36
C ALA A 73 2.42 0.28 16.37
N VAL A 74 1.95 1.02 17.37
CA VAL A 74 0.96 0.51 18.33
C VAL A 74 -0.34 0.16 17.61
N ALA A 75 -0.96 -0.96 17.98
CA ALA A 75 -2.25 -1.36 17.43
C ALA A 75 -3.34 -0.30 17.69
N GLY A 76 -4.18 -0.06 16.67
CA GLY A 76 -5.26 0.93 16.77
C GLY A 76 -4.81 2.39 16.68
N ALA A 77 -3.58 2.66 16.20
CA ALA A 77 -3.02 4.02 16.10
C ALA A 77 -3.74 4.97 15.14
N GLY A 78 -4.75 4.51 14.40
CA GLY A 78 -5.58 5.33 13.52
C GLY A 78 -6.00 4.59 12.25
N GLU A 79 -6.78 5.26 11.43
CA GLU A 79 -7.06 4.79 10.07
C GLU A 79 -5.89 5.17 9.15
N SER A 80 -5.49 4.25 8.28
CA SER A 80 -4.50 4.56 7.24
C SER A 80 -4.99 5.72 6.38
N SER A 81 -4.22 6.80 6.29
CA SER A 81 -4.43 7.78 5.22
C SER A 81 -3.73 7.26 3.97
N ALA A 82 -4.37 6.29 3.32
CA ALA A 82 -3.84 5.45 2.25
C ALA A 82 -3.52 6.22 0.94
N GLN A 83 -2.61 7.19 1.00
CA GLN A 83 -2.04 7.76 -0.21
C GLN A 83 -1.16 6.67 -0.85
N PRO A 84 -1.44 6.26 -2.09
CA PRO A 84 -0.70 5.19 -2.72
C PRO A 84 0.75 5.61 -2.96
N TYR A 85 1.68 4.66 -2.80
CA TYR A 85 3.06 4.86 -3.21
C TYR A 85 3.12 4.99 -4.73
N GLN A 86 3.77 6.04 -5.22
CA GLN A 86 3.90 6.30 -6.66
C GLN A 86 5.33 6.06 -7.11
N ILE A 87 5.51 5.19 -8.10
CA ILE A 87 6.79 5.00 -8.76
C ILE A 87 6.81 5.91 -9.99
N LYS A 88 7.65 6.94 -9.94
CA LYS A 88 7.77 7.96 -10.99
C LYS A 88 9.07 7.79 -11.77
N LEU A 89 9.02 8.06 -13.07
CA LEU A 89 10.21 8.15 -13.93
C LEU A 89 10.43 9.62 -14.33
N PRO A 90 11.39 10.34 -13.72
CA PRO A 90 11.59 11.75 -14.02
C PRO A 90 12.08 11.99 -15.46
N ALA A 91 12.81 11.02 -16.02
CA ALA A 91 13.37 11.11 -17.38
C ALA A 91 12.30 11.20 -18.49
N VAL A 92 11.05 10.84 -18.19
CA VAL A 92 9.93 10.85 -19.15
C VAL A 92 8.77 11.68 -18.62
N GLY A 93 9.08 12.85 -18.02
CA GLY A 93 8.11 13.88 -17.63
C GLY A 93 7.07 13.40 -16.62
N ALA A 94 7.40 13.42 -15.32
CA ALA A 94 6.50 13.14 -14.18
C ALA A 94 5.53 11.93 -14.33
N LEU A 95 5.83 11.00 -15.24
CA LEU A 95 4.98 9.86 -15.51
C LEU A 95 5.04 8.89 -14.33
N THR A 96 3.87 8.58 -13.77
CA THR A 96 3.73 7.50 -12.78
C THR A 96 3.61 6.19 -13.54
N ILE A 97 4.58 5.30 -13.35
CA ILE A 97 4.65 4.01 -14.05
C ILE A 97 4.01 2.87 -13.25
N ALA A 98 3.86 3.06 -11.94
CA ALA A 98 3.18 2.13 -11.06
C ALA A 98 2.68 2.84 -9.79
N THR A 99 1.62 2.29 -9.20
CA THR A 99 1.08 2.70 -7.91
C THR A 99 0.85 1.48 -7.03
N ASP A 100 1.19 1.58 -5.76
CA ASP A 100 0.91 0.55 -4.77
C ASP A 100 0.09 1.15 -3.61
N ALA A 101 -0.79 0.37 -3.00
CA ALA A 101 -1.58 0.83 -1.88
C ALA A 101 -0.70 1.03 -0.64
N SER A 102 -1.03 2.00 0.21
CA SER A 102 -0.38 2.18 1.50
C SER A 102 -1.33 1.88 2.64
N TYR A 103 -0.84 1.11 3.62
CA TYR A 103 -1.54 0.80 4.87
C TYR A 103 -0.83 1.39 6.09
N ALA A 104 0.32 2.04 5.90
CA ALA A 104 1.02 2.76 6.96
C ALA A 104 0.18 3.94 7.47
N VAL A 105 0.07 4.06 8.79
CA VAL A 105 -0.63 5.16 9.47
C VAL A 105 0.36 6.31 9.68
N PRO A 106 0.14 7.49 9.07
CA PRO A 106 1.04 8.62 9.27
C PRO A 106 1.08 9.04 10.73
N ASP A 107 2.29 9.37 11.21
CA ASP A 107 2.56 9.87 12.56
C ASP A 107 2.11 8.94 13.71
N ALA A 108 1.79 7.68 13.43
CA ALA A 108 1.40 6.69 14.43
C ALA A 108 2.43 6.59 15.58
N ALA A 109 1.96 6.25 16.78
CA ALA A 109 2.85 6.01 17.91
C ALA A 109 3.74 4.78 17.65
N TYR A 110 5.04 4.89 17.95
CA TYR A 110 6.00 3.79 17.87
C TYR A 110 5.59 2.67 18.84
N ASP A 111 5.62 1.41 18.41
CA ASP A 111 5.73 0.29 19.34
C ASP A 111 7.15 0.30 19.90
N LEU A 112 7.32 0.55 21.19
CA LEU A 112 8.63 0.49 21.87
C LEU A 112 8.75 -0.75 22.76
N ALA A 113 7.68 -1.54 22.89
CA ALA A 113 7.62 -2.67 23.80
C ALA A 113 8.25 -3.94 23.19
N SER A 114 8.12 -4.12 21.87
CA SER A 114 8.65 -5.30 21.17
C SER A 114 10.05 -5.11 20.58
N GLY A 115 10.65 -3.92 20.77
CA GLY A 115 12.00 -3.60 20.31
C GLY A 115 13.12 -4.19 21.18
N PRO A 116 14.39 -3.99 20.81
CA PRO A 116 14.86 -3.15 19.71
C PRO A 116 14.67 -3.83 18.35
N TYR A 117 14.24 -3.05 17.35
CA TYR A 117 14.06 -3.53 15.98
C TYR A 117 15.34 -3.34 15.14
N PRO A 118 15.66 -4.28 14.24
CA PRO A 118 16.71 -4.09 13.24
C PRO A 118 16.40 -2.90 12.31
N LEU A 119 17.46 -2.14 11.95
CA LEU A 119 17.39 -1.02 11.03
C LEU A 119 17.77 -1.45 9.60
N VAL A 120 16.97 -1.03 8.63
CA VAL A 120 17.25 -1.12 7.19
C VAL A 120 17.32 0.29 6.62
N VAL A 121 18.36 0.58 5.85
CA VAL A 121 18.47 1.83 5.07
C VAL A 121 18.28 1.50 3.60
N LEU A 122 17.27 2.10 2.97
CA LEU A 122 16.94 1.91 1.56
C LEU A 122 17.38 3.12 0.73
N SER A 123 18.27 2.87 -0.22
CA SER A 123 18.62 3.85 -1.25
C SER A 123 17.86 3.51 -2.53
N PRO A 124 17.09 4.45 -3.10
CA PRO A 124 16.40 4.25 -4.36
C PRO A 124 17.40 4.22 -5.52
N GLY A 125 16.97 3.65 -6.65
CA GLY A 125 17.71 3.72 -7.90
C GLY A 125 17.86 5.16 -8.41
N PHE A 126 18.75 5.35 -9.38
CA PHE A 126 18.99 6.67 -9.99
C PHE A 126 17.68 7.34 -10.44
N ALA A 127 17.51 8.61 -10.08
CA ALA A 127 16.34 9.43 -10.39
C ALA A 127 15.00 8.93 -9.79
N MET A 128 15.00 8.02 -8.82
CA MET A 128 13.78 7.63 -8.12
C MET A 128 13.66 8.40 -6.80
N SER A 129 12.42 8.64 -6.35
CA SER A 129 12.18 9.21 -5.01
C SER A 129 12.44 8.19 -3.90
N ALA A 130 12.76 8.64 -2.69
CA ALA A 130 12.89 7.79 -1.50
C ALA A 130 11.61 6.97 -1.21
N SER A 131 10.44 7.50 -1.57
CA SER A 131 9.14 6.82 -1.42
C SER A 131 8.84 5.76 -2.48
N SER A 132 9.66 5.64 -3.53
CA SER A 132 9.43 4.70 -4.64
C SER A 132 9.42 3.23 -4.20
N TYR A 133 10.10 2.93 -3.10
CA TYR A 133 10.11 1.61 -2.46
C TYR A 133 9.28 1.58 -1.16
N GLY A 134 8.34 2.52 -0.99
CA GLY A 134 7.50 2.60 0.20
C GLY A 134 6.72 1.31 0.49
N TRP A 135 6.27 0.61 -0.56
CA TRP A 135 5.61 -0.71 -0.42
C TRP A 135 6.54 -1.76 0.22
N LEU A 136 7.82 -1.76 -0.13
CA LEU A 136 8.81 -2.69 0.42
C LEU A 136 9.19 -2.28 1.85
N ALA A 137 9.35 -0.98 2.08
CA ALA A 137 9.65 -0.44 3.40
C ALA A 137 8.53 -0.74 4.39
N GLU A 138 7.28 -0.54 3.98
CA GLU A 138 6.08 -0.86 4.75
C GLU A 138 5.99 -2.38 5.01
N HIS A 139 6.24 -3.20 3.99
CA HIS A 139 6.26 -4.65 4.16
C HIS A 139 7.30 -5.08 5.18
N LEU A 140 8.56 -4.63 5.06
CA LEU A 140 9.60 -4.94 6.05
C LEU A 140 9.23 -4.44 7.44
N ALA A 141 8.66 -3.23 7.57
CA ALA A 141 8.23 -2.71 8.85
C ALA A 141 7.14 -3.57 9.51
N SER A 142 6.23 -4.14 8.72
CA SER A 142 5.22 -5.08 9.23
C SER A 142 5.82 -6.38 9.80
N TYR A 143 7.07 -6.71 9.45
CA TYR A 143 7.83 -7.83 10.01
C TYR A 143 8.74 -7.43 11.19
N GLY A 144 8.66 -6.20 11.68
CA GLY A 144 9.43 -5.74 12.83
C GLY A 144 10.77 -5.13 12.48
N PHE A 145 10.89 -4.49 11.31
CA PHE A 145 12.05 -3.67 10.96
C PHE A 145 11.73 -2.19 11.10
N VAL A 146 12.73 -1.38 11.46
CA VAL A 146 12.68 0.06 11.18
C VAL A 146 13.33 0.28 9.83
N VAL A 147 12.65 0.98 8.93
CA VAL A 147 13.14 1.24 7.59
C VAL A 147 13.24 2.74 7.37
N LEU A 148 14.41 3.21 6.97
CA LEU A 148 14.70 4.59 6.59
C LEU A 148 15.00 4.59 5.08
N ALA A 149 14.34 5.43 4.28
CA ALA A 149 14.75 5.65 2.90
C ALA A 149 15.40 7.02 2.71
N VAL A 150 16.36 7.09 1.79
CA VAL A 150 17.23 8.26 1.55
C VAL A 150 17.11 8.74 0.11
#